data_AF-A0A7S0A9I9-F1
#
_entry.id   AF-A0A7S0A9I9-F1
#
_cell.length_a   1.000
_cell.length_b   1.000
_cell.length_c   1.000
_cell.angle_alpha   90.00
_cell.angle_beta   90.00
_cell.angle_gamma   90.00
#
_symmetry.space_group_name_H-M   'P 1'
#
loop_
_entity.id
_entity.type
_entity.pdbx_description
1 polymer ?
#
loop_
_entity_poly.entity_id
_entity_poly.type
_entity_poly.pdbx_seq_one_letter_code
_entity_poly.pdbx_strand_id
1 'polypeptide(L)'
;IAPVAPCPAFLRDEFEGKNAYTPGRTVTIDGLARSYGAFFFWPHFAIVAGLPSVAVPTGLTDDGLPLGVQVMGAKMHDQHVLHFAQLLSEALGNSPLQPPRCSPLQN
;
A
#
# COMPACT_ATOMS: atom_id res chain seq x y z
N ILE A 1 3.70 -5.80 -12.01
CA ILE A 1 2.79 -5.67 -10.85
C ILE A 1 3.59 -6.00 -9.61
N ALA A 2 3.41 -5.24 -8.52
CA ALA A 2 4.05 -5.48 -7.23
C ALA A 2 3.08 -5.11 -6.09
N PRO A 3 3.30 -5.51 -4.84
CA PRO A 3 2.53 -5.00 -3.70
C PRO A 3 2.61 -3.47 -3.58
N VAL A 4 1.61 -2.84 -2.97
CA VAL A 4 1.71 -1.42 -2.56
C VAL A 4 2.50 -1.28 -1.26
N ALA A 5 2.29 -2.20 -0.32
CA ALA A 5 2.87 -2.20 1.02
C ALA A 5 3.24 -3.63 1.42
N PRO A 6 4.18 -3.81 2.36
CA PRO A 6 4.58 -5.13 2.84
C PRO A 6 3.56 -5.78 3.78
N CYS A 7 2.64 -5.00 4.36
CA CYS A 7 1.54 -5.50 5.19
C CYS A 7 0.30 -4.58 5.08
N PRO A 8 -0.88 -5.03 5.56
CA PRO A 8 -2.07 -4.19 5.68
C PRO A 8 -1.85 -3.00 6.63
N ALA A 9 -2.87 -2.15 6.76
CA ALA A 9 -2.86 -1.09 7.76
C ALA A 9 -2.62 -1.68 9.18
N PHE A 10 -1.78 -1.02 9.95
CA PHE A 10 -1.46 -1.40 11.33
C PHE A 10 -1.82 -0.26 12.27
N LEU A 11 -1.92 -0.57 13.57
CA LEU A 11 -2.24 0.44 14.57
C LEU A 11 -1.17 1.53 14.57
N ARG A 12 -1.62 2.79 14.69
CA ARG A 12 -0.73 3.94 14.76
C ARG A 12 0.19 3.79 15.97
N ASP A 13 1.48 3.76 15.70
CA ASP A 13 2.56 3.66 16.69
C ASP A 13 3.44 4.94 16.72
N GLU A 14 2.95 6.01 16.11
CA GLU A 14 3.69 7.24 15.89
C GLU A 14 3.71 8.10 17.17
N PHE A 15 4.91 8.42 17.63
CA PHE A 15 5.17 9.42 18.67
C PHE A 15 5.51 10.75 18.01
N GLU A 16 5.16 11.86 18.67
CA GLU A 16 5.41 13.22 18.19
C GLU A 16 6.88 13.41 17.75
N GLY A 17 7.09 13.95 16.54
CA GLY A 17 8.41 14.22 15.98
C GLY A 17 9.12 13.06 15.27
N LYS A 18 8.54 11.85 15.21
CA LYS A 18 9.09 10.72 14.44
C LYS A 18 8.46 10.63 13.05
N ASN A 19 9.27 10.46 12.01
CA ASN A 19 8.83 10.15 10.65
C ASN A 19 9.36 8.79 10.16
N ALA A 20 9.12 8.48 8.90
CA ALA A 20 9.48 7.20 8.29
C ALA A 20 10.99 6.91 8.20
N TYR A 21 11.82 7.95 8.31
CA TYR A 21 13.29 7.87 8.25
C TYR A 21 13.95 7.92 9.63
N THR A 22 13.16 7.98 10.71
CA THR A 22 13.69 8.01 12.08
C THR A 22 14.48 6.73 12.37
N PRO A 23 15.78 6.82 12.72
CA PRO A 23 16.57 5.65 13.08
C PRO A 23 15.92 4.87 14.24
N GLY A 24 15.91 3.54 14.13
CA GLY A 24 15.32 2.67 15.16
C GLY A 24 13.79 2.57 15.15
N ARG A 25 13.07 3.29 14.27
CA ARG A 25 11.62 3.07 14.11
C ARG A 25 11.38 1.73 13.42
N THR A 26 10.60 0.88 14.07
CA THR A 26 10.27 -0.45 13.57
C THR A 26 8.77 -0.70 13.53
N VAL A 27 8.38 -1.64 12.70
CA VAL A 27 7.02 -2.17 12.54
C VAL A 27 7.11 -3.69 12.51
N THR A 28 6.14 -4.38 13.09
CA THR A 28 6.07 -5.84 13.06
C THR A 28 5.39 -6.29 11.77
N ILE A 29 6.12 -7.03 10.93
CA ILE A 29 5.63 -7.61 9.67
C ILE A 29 5.94 -9.09 9.73
N ASP A 30 4.92 -9.95 9.58
CA ASP A 30 5.03 -11.40 9.67
C ASP A 30 5.75 -11.88 10.95
N GLY A 31 5.45 -11.24 12.08
CA GLY A 31 6.06 -11.53 13.39
C GLY A 31 7.49 -11.03 13.57
N LEU A 32 8.06 -10.33 12.58
CA LEU A 32 9.44 -9.86 12.61
C LEU A 32 9.50 -8.33 12.68
N ALA A 33 10.39 -7.82 13.53
CA ALA A 33 10.69 -6.39 13.55
C ALA A 33 11.39 -5.99 12.23
N ARG A 34 10.80 -5.02 11.53
CA ARG A 34 11.32 -4.44 10.29
C ARG A 34 11.47 -2.94 10.45
N SER A 35 12.44 -2.35 9.76
CA SER A 35 12.50 -0.88 9.65
C SER A 35 11.19 -0.36 9.08
N TYR A 36 10.67 0.73 9.64
CA TYR A 36 9.49 1.40 9.09
C TYR A 36 9.69 1.80 7.61
N GLY A 37 10.93 2.08 7.21
CA GLY A 37 11.29 2.38 5.82
C GLY A 37 10.97 1.25 4.83
N ALA A 38 10.67 0.04 5.30
CA ALA A 38 10.23 -1.09 4.46
C ALA A 38 8.96 -0.75 3.65
N PHE A 39 8.12 0.18 4.10
CA PHE A 39 6.96 0.65 3.36
C PHE A 39 7.30 1.37 2.05
N PHE A 40 8.53 1.86 1.90
CA PHE A 40 8.98 2.48 0.66
C PHE A 40 9.58 1.49 -0.34
N PHE A 41 9.87 0.26 0.06
CA PHE A 41 10.59 -0.70 -0.78
C PHE A 41 9.88 -0.93 -2.12
N TRP A 42 8.59 -1.28 -2.07
CA TRP A 42 7.80 -1.53 -3.27
C TRP A 42 7.52 -0.28 -4.10
N PRO A 43 6.97 0.83 -3.56
CA PRO A 43 6.67 2.00 -4.38
C PRO A 43 7.91 2.68 -4.94
N HIS A 44 9.09 2.50 -4.32
CA HIS A 44 10.32 3.10 -4.83
C HIS A 44 10.66 2.65 -6.25
N PHE A 45 10.32 1.44 -6.68
CA PHE A 45 10.60 0.99 -8.06
C PHE A 45 10.02 1.95 -9.10
N ALA A 46 8.77 2.39 -8.92
CA ALA A 46 8.15 3.36 -9.81
C ALA A 46 8.76 4.77 -9.65
N ILE A 47 8.96 5.19 -8.39
CA ILE A 47 9.44 6.54 -8.04
C ILE A 47 10.84 6.78 -8.61
N VAL A 48 11.80 5.90 -8.33
CA VAL A 48 13.20 6.10 -8.75
C VAL A 48 13.37 5.97 -10.27
N ALA A 49 12.55 5.14 -10.91
CA ALA A 49 12.59 4.96 -12.36
C ALA A 49 11.78 6.03 -13.12
N GLY A 50 11.01 6.87 -12.43
CA GLY A 50 10.13 7.87 -13.04
C GLY A 50 9.06 7.24 -13.93
N LEU A 51 8.51 6.10 -13.52
CA LEU A 51 7.49 5.35 -14.25
C LEU A 51 6.08 5.69 -13.75
N PRO A 52 5.07 5.72 -14.64
CA PRO A 52 3.68 5.82 -14.21
C PRO A 52 3.30 4.59 -13.39
N SER A 53 2.61 4.82 -12.28
CA SER A 53 2.15 3.77 -11.36
C SER A 53 0.81 4.13 -10.74
N VAL A 54 -0.06 3.12 -10.59
CA VAL A 54 -1.37 3.25 -9.93
C VAL A 54 -1.56 2.13 -8.93
N ALA A 55 -2.06 2.47 -7.74
CA ALA A 55 -2.46 1.50 -6.72
C ALA A 55 -3.88 1.00 -7.01
N VAL A 56 -4.04 -0.31 -7.16
CA VAL A 56 -5.32 -0.99 -7.39
C VAL A 56 -5.67 -1.78 -6.14
N PRO A 57 -6.82 -1.50 -5.49
CA PRO A 57 -7.30 -2.31 -4.38
C PRO A 57 -7.63 -3.74 -4.85
N THR A 58 -7.23 -4.75 -4.07
CA THR A 58 -7.34 -6.17 -4.49
C THR A 58 -8.23 -7.02 -3.61
N GLY A 59 -8.62 -6.51 -2.45
CA GLY A 59 -9.47 -7.23 -1.50
C GLY A 59 -9.24 -6.73 -0.08
N LEU A 60 -9.83 -7.46 0.86
CA LEU A 60 -9.64 -7.24 2.30
C LEU A 60 -8.91 -8.45 2.90
N THR A 61 -8.20 -8.23 4.00
CA THR A 61 -7.80 -9.32 4.90
C THR A 61 -9.02 -9.91 5.62
N ASP A 62 -8.81 -11.01 6.34
CA ASP A 62 -9.82 -11.60 7.23
C ASP A 62 -10.31 -10.61 8.29
N ASP A 63 -9.45 -9.67 8.72
CA ASP A 63 -9.78 -8.57 9.64
C ASP A 63 -10.42 -7.34 8.96
N GLY A 64 -10.75 -7.44 7.66
CA GLY A 64 -11.37 -6.37 6.89
C GLY A 64 -10.43 -5.25 6.45
N LEU A 65 -9.12 -5.40 6.57
CA LEU A 65 -8.15 -4.36 6.22
C LEU A 65 -7.84 -4.38 4.71
N PRO A 66 -7.72 -3.22 4.04
CA PRO A 66 -7.52 -3.19 2.59
C PRO A 66 -6.14 -3.70 2.17
N LEU A 67 -6.14 -4.49 1.09
CA LEU A 67 -4.95 -4.96 0.36
C LEU A 67 -4.91 -4.31 -1.02
N GLY A 68 -3.70 -4.14 -1.58
CA GLY A 68 -3.54 -3.54 -2.90
C GLY A 68 -2.23 -3.87 -3.59
N VAL A 69 -2.27 -3.76 -4.92
CA VAL A 69 -1.10 -3.90 -5.79
C VAL A 69 -0.85 -2.61 -6.55
N GLN A 70 0.41 -2.31 -6.82
CA GLN A 70 0.77 -1.27 -7.77
C GLN A 70 0.94 -1.88 -9.18
N VAL A 71 0.34 -1.22 -10.15
CA VAL A 71 0.53 -1.47 -11.58
C VAL A 71 1.45 -0.38 -12.10
N MET A 72 2.60 -0.78 -12.64
CA MET A 72 3.58 0.12 -13.25
C MET A 72 3.64 -0.11 -14.75
N GLY A 73 3.83 0.95 -15.53
CA GLY A 73 3.98 0.88 -16.98
C GLY A 73 5.21 1.59 -17.50
N ALA A 74 5.40 1.55 -18.82
CA ALA A 74 6.46 2.30 -19.47
C ALA A 74 6.28 3.81 -19.31
N LYS A 75 7.38 4.56 -19.34
CA LYS A 75 7.37 6.03 -19.25
C LYS A 75 6.45 6.64 -20.32
N MET A 76 5.63 7.62 -19.94
CA MET A 76 4.62 8.29 -20.79
C MET A 76 3.44 7.42 -21.26
N HIS A 77 3.22 6.24 -20.65
CA HIS A 77 2.10 5.35 -20.98
C HIS A 77 1.03 5.28 -19.88
N ASP A 78 0.76 6.40 -19.19
CA ASP A 78 -0.24 6.52 -18.11
C ASP A 78 -1.61 5.96 -18.52
N GLN A 79 -2.05 6.24 -19.75
CA GLN A 79 -3.32 5.72 -20.29
C GLN A 79 -3.37 4.19 -20.33
N HIS A 80 -2.27 3.51 -20.65
CA HIS A 80 -2.22 2.04 -20.64
C HIS A 80 -2.22 1.50 -19.20
N VAL A 81 -1.54 2.18 -18.28
CA VAL A 81 -1.53 1.82 -16.86
C VAL A 81 -2.92 1.92 -16.26
N LEU A 82 -3.63 3.02 -16.53
CA LEU A 82 -5.00 3.22 -16.07
C LEU A 82 -5.97 2.24 -16.73
N HIS A 83 -5.84 1.98 -18.02
CA HIS A 83 -6.68 1.00 -18.72
C HIS A 83 -6.49 -0.40 -18.13
N PHE A 84 -5.25 -0.83 -17.89
CA PHE A 84 -4.98 -2.10 -17.23
C PHE A 84 -5.54 -2.14 -15.81
N ALA A 85 -5.39 -1.06 -15.04
CA ALA A 85 -5.93 -0.96 -13.69
C ALA A 85 -7.46 -1.06 -13.66
N GLN A 86 -8.13 -0.47 -14.64
CA GLN A 86 -9.58 -0.60 -14.81
C GLN A 86 -9.97 -2.06 -15.09
N LEU A 87 -9.31 -2.72 -16.05
CA LEU A 87 -9.56 -4.14 -16.35
C LEU A 87 -9.32 -5.04 -15.13
N LEU A 88 -8.27 -4.74 -14.35
CA LEU A 88 -7.97 -5.47 -13.12
C LEU A 88 -9.07 -5.25 -12.06
N SER A 89 -9.51 -4.01 -11.85
CA SER A 89 -10.63 -3.70 -10.95
C SER A 89 -11.91 -4.43 -11.37
N GLU A 90 -12.22 -4.44 -12.67
CA GLU A 90 -13.38 -5.13 -13.24
C GLU A 90 -13.31 -6.65 -12.99
N ALA A 91 -12.14 -7.25 -13.22
CA ALA A 91 -11.91 -8.67 -12.95
C ALA A 91 -12.02 -9.04 -11.46
N LEU A 92 -11.78 -8.07 -10.57
CA LEU A 92 -11.91 -8.20 -9.12
C LEU A 92 -13.32 -7.84 -8.61
N GLY A 93 -14.26 -7.54 -9.51
CA GLY A 93 -15.66 -7.29 -9.18
C GLY A 93 -16.00 -5.84 -8.82
N ASN A 94 -15.11 -4.88 -9.08
CA ASN A 94 -15.35 -3.42 -8.90
C ASN A 94 -15.90 -3.03 -7.52
N SER A 95 -15.63 -3.82 -6.49
CA SER A 95 -16.20 -3.55 -5.18
C SER A 95 -15.52 -2.33 -4.58
N PRO A 96 -16.26 -1.26 -4.21
CA PRO A 96 -15.68 -0.21 -3.40
C PRO A 96 -15.29 -0.83 -2.08
N LEU A 97 -13.99 -1.10 -1.88
CA LEU A 97 -13.49 -1.60 -0.61
C LEU A 97 -13.89 -0.56 0.45
N GLN A 98 -14.81 -0.95 1.32
CA GLN A 98 -15.18 -0.16 2.48
C GLN A 98 -14.28 -0.60 3.63
N PRO A 99 -13.18 0.12 3.92
CA PRO A 99 -12.36 -0.22 5.07
C PRO A 99 -13.18 -0.06 6.35
N PRO A 100 -12.86 -0.82 7.42
CA PRO A 100 -13.49 -0.64 8.72
C PRO A 100 -13.36 0.82 9.14
N ARG A 101 -14.47 1.38 9.64
CA ARG A 101 -14.43 2.73 10.21
C ARG A 101 -13.41 2.72 11.35
N CYS A 102 -12.56 3.74 11.39
CA CYS A 102 -11.63 3.94 12.50
C CYS A 102 -12.42 3.91 13.80
N SER A 103 -12.24 2.85 14.60
CA SER A 103 -12.83 2.80 15.92
C SER A 103 -12.06 3.79 16.80
N PRO A 104 -12.75 4.61 17.63
CA PRO A 104 -12.05 5.48 18.55
C PRO A 104 -11.12 4.64 19.42
N LEU A 105 -9.87 5.12 19.57
CA LEU A 105 -8.88 4.49 20.44
C LEU A 105 -9.51 4.37 21.84
N GLN A 106 -9.67 3.14 22.33
CA GLN A 106 -10.07 2.90 23.71
C GLN A 106 -8.86 3.29 24.58
N ASN A 107 -8.99 4.40 25.31
CA ASN A 107 -8.02 4.88 26.29
C ASN A 107 -8.03 4.01 27.55
#